data_AF-A0A1G7EMD1-F1
#
_entry.id   AF-A0A1G7EMD1-F1
#
_cell.length_a   1.000
_cell.length_b   1.000
_cell.length_c   1.000
_cell.angle_alpha   90.00
_cell.angle_beta   90.00
_cell.angle_gamma   90.00
#
_symmetry.space_group_name_H-M   'P 1'
#
loop_
_entity.id
_entity.type
_entity.pdbx_description
1 polymer ?
#
loop_
_entity_poly.entity_id
_entity_poly.type
_entity_poly.pdbx_seq_one_letter_code
_entity_poly.pdbx_strand_id
1 'polypeptide(L)'
;MDVLKPGEKIIAKETDYTSGSIGWLGGGVNDAYDLYLVSDATKHLTLIVFMKIQVIFEDSGTMVWSAFDKTKFVKDFESSVNSKWGNKRVLKKLSKGKKVFIDFRFEFITTGWSITEHWEVHVKKIKKGAFSTSSVNPITSRVNLDSEDFTTVMKNGGGKQRGIVHEFGHMLGLPDEYKEGTPHEKDFNSIMNGGEQIKKRHDAVYLKWLEKTLSKQQIK
;
A
#
# COMPACT_ATOMS: atom_id res chain seq x y z
N MET A 1 4.04 -3.71 -17.05
CA MET A 1 3.37 -2.40 -17.26
C MET A 1 4.44 -1.33 -17.17
N ASP A 2 4.37 -0.21 -17.91
CA ASP A 2 5.34 0.85 -17.70
C ASP A 2 5.03 1.56 -16.38
N VAL A 3 5.98 1.55 -15.44
CA VAL A 3 5.86 2.23 -14.13
C VAL A 3 5.54 3.72 -14.32
N LEU A 4 5.92 4.32 -15.45
CA LEU A 4 5.74 5.73 -15.77
C LEU A 4 4.49 5.97 -16.62
N LYS A 5 3.77 7.04 -16.30
CA LYS A 5 2.69 7.57 -17.16
C LYS A 5 3.30 8.43 -18.27
N PRO A 6 2.63 8.57 -19.43
CA PRO A 6 3.12 9.41 -20.52
C PRO A 6 3.49 10.82 -20.06
N GLY A 7 4.70 11.28 -20.42
CA GLY A 7 5.22 12.59 -20.07
C GLY A 7 5.95 12.68 -18.72
N GLU A 8 5.93 11.63 -17.90
CA GLU A 8 6.73 11.57 -16.68
C GLU A 8 8.21 11.27 -16.99
N LYS A 9 9.11 11.90 -16.26
CA LYS A 9 10.55 11.68 -16.35
C LYS A 9 11.13 11.34 -14.99
N ILE A 10 11.87 10.23 -14.90
CA ILE A 10 12.56 9.81 -13.68
C ILE A 10 13.65 10.83 -13.33
N ILE A 11 13.64 11.26 -12.07
CA ILE A 11 14.71 12.03 -11.43
C ILE A 11 15.61 11.10 -10.64
N ALA A 12 15.01 10.19 -9.87
CA ALA A 12 15.71 9.20 -9.07
C ALA A 12 14.84 7.96 -8.89
N LYS A 13 15.48 6.82 -8.64
CA LYS A 13 14.80 5.57 -8.29
C LYS A 13 15.62 4.76 -7.29
N GLU A 14 14.95 3.91 -6.52
CA GLU A 14 15.54 2.89 -5.66
C GLU A 14 14.67 1.65 -5.76
N THR A 15 15.27 0.51 -6.07
CA THR A 15 14.57 -0.78 -6.15
C THR A 15 14.78 -1.57 -4.88
N ASP A 16 13.88 -2.51 -4.60
CA ASP A 16 13.93 -3.42 -3.46
C ASP A 16 13.98 -2.66 -2.11
N TYR A 17 13.17 -1.60 -2.00
CA TYR A 17 13.26 -0.69 -0.86
C TYR A 17 12.76 -1.37 0.42
N THR A 18 13.64 -1.46 1.42
CA THR A 18 13.25 -1.82 2.79
C THR A 18 12.58 -0.61 3.46
N SER A 19 11.35 -0.78 3.96
CA SER A 19 10.51 0.30 4.54
C SER A 19 11.00 0.89 5.89
N GLY A 20 12.30 0.82 6.15
CA GLY A 20 12.98 1.50 7.24
C GLY A 20 12.97 0.74 8.57
N SER A 21 13.13 1.46 9.69
CA SER A 21 13.15 0.89 11.04
C SER A 21 11.80 0.96 11.75
N ILE A 22 10.72 1.22 11.01
CA ILE A 22 9.36 1.31 11.52
C ILE A 22 8.70 0.00 11.13
N GLY A 23 8.35 -0.84 12.10
CA GLY A 23 7.80 -2.18 11.88
C GLY A 23 7.70 -2.95 13.19
N TRP A 24 7.18 -4.19 13.14
CA TRP A 24 6.87 -5.01 14.33
C TRP A 24 8.06 -5.22 15.28
N LEU A 25 9.30 -5.03 14.81
CA LEU A 25 10.55 -5.17 15.58
C LEU A 25 11.63 -4.11 15.23
N GLY A 26 11.24 -2.95 14.71
CA GLY A 26 12.21 -1.89 14.39
C GLY A 26 13.01 -2.09 13.11
N GLY A 27 12.59 -3.01 12.23
CA GLY A 27 13.30 -3.39 10.99
C GLY A 27 12.53 -3.19 9.68
N GLY A 28 11.28 -2.70 9.71
CA GLY A 28 10.46 -2.51 8.51
C GLY A 28 10.16 -3.82 7.78
N VAL A 29 9.77 -3.71 6.51
CA VAL A 29 9.61 -4.83 5.58
C VAL A 29 10.73 -4.71 4.56
N ASN A 30 11.48 -5.79 4.36
CA ASN A 30 12.47 -5.86 3.29
C ASN A 30 11.79 -6.01 1.94
N ASP A 31 12.37 -5.40 0.90
CA ASP A 31 11.87 -5.50 -0.48
C ASP A 31 10.35 -5.25 -0.56
N ALA A 32 9.91 -4.16 0.08
CA ALA A 32 8.49 -3.88 0.23
C ALA A 32 7.88 -3.31 -1.05
N TYR A 33 8.67 -2.52 -1.77
CA TYR A 33 8.28 -1.75 -2.95
C TYR A 33 9.49 -1.09 -3.61
N ASP A 34 9.30 -0.60 -4.83
CA ASP A 34 10.23 0.30 -5.49
C ASP A 34 9.79 1.76 -5.30
N LEU A 35 10.77 2.67 -5.26
CA LEU A 35 10.53 4.11 -5.19
C LEU A 35 11.03 4.79 -6.46
N TYR A 36 10.19 5.66 -7.02
CA TYR A 36 10.57 6.55 -8.12
C TYR A 36 10.17 7.98 -7.78
N LEU A 37 11.12 8.89 -7.90
CA LEU A 37 10.82 10.31 -7.93
C LEU A 37 10.77 10.74 -9.39
N VAL A 38 9.62 11.21 -9.83
CA VAL A 38 9.40 11.64 -11.22
C VAL A 38 8.96 13.10 -11.27
N SER A 39 9.20 13.74 -12.41
CA SER A 39 8.60 15.04 -12.74
C SER A 39 7.66 14.92 -13.91
N ASP A 40 6.60 15.74 -13.90
CA ASP A 40 5.70 15.90 -15.04
C ASP A 40 5.97 17.21 -15.80
N ALA A 41 5.16 17.46 -16.84
CA ALA A 41 5.25 18.67 -17.67
C ALA A 41 5.05 19.98 -16.87
N THR A 42 4.32 19.92 -15.75
CA THR A 42 4.06 21.08 -14.87
C THR A 42 5.20 21.34 -13.88
N LYS A 43 6.25 20.52 -13.90
CA LYS A 43 7.39 20.54 -12.96
C LYS A 43 6.99 20.26 -11.50
N HIS A 44 5.78 19.77 -11.27
CA HIS A 44 5.45 19.09 -10.02
C HIS A 44 6.18 17.75 -9.97
N LEU A 45 6.42 17.28 -8.75
CA LEU A 45 7.07 16.00 -8.52
C LEU A 45 6.04 14.98 -8.04
N THR A 46 6.25 13.73 -8.40
CA THR A 46 5.48 12.60 -7.87
C THR A 46 6.45 11.58 -7.31
N LEU A 47 6.27 11.23 -6.04
CA LEU A 47 6.82 10.03 -5.44
C LEU A 47 5.89 8.87 -5.81
N ILE A 48 6.36 8.01 -6.68
CA ILE A 48 5.68 6.75 -7.02
C ILE A 48 6.20 5.69 -6.06
N VAL A 49 5.27 5.04 -5.36
CA VAL A 49 5.52 3.78 -4.65
C VAL A 49 4.98 2.66 -5.52
N PHE A 50 5.87 1.88 -6.12
CA PHE A 50 5.51 0.83 -7.07
C PHE A 50 5.62 -0.55 -6.43
N MET A 51 4.62 -1.39 -6.65
CA MET A 51 4.63 -2.76 -6.17
C MET A 51 4.29 -3.75 -7.29
N LYS A 52 5.14 -4.77 -7.45
CA LYS A 52 4.76 -5.98 -8.18
C LYS A 52 4.15 -6.97 -7.19
N ILE A 53 2.93 -7.42 -7.45
CA ILE A 53 2.14 -8.25 -6.55
C ILE A 53 1.70 -9.51 -7.30
N GLN A 54 2.08 -10.68 -6.81
CA GLN A 54 1.49 -11.94 -7.25
C GLN A 54 0.20 -12.18 -6.48
N VAL A 55 -0.89 -12.53 -7.18
CA VAL A 55 -2.17 -12.84 -6.56
C VAL A 55 -2.53 -14.29 -6.83
N ILE A 56 -2.61 -15.07 -5.75
CA ILE A 56 -3.01 -16.47 -5.76
C ILE A 56 -4.46 -16.55 -5.30
N PHE A 57 -5.34 -16.87 -6.24
CA PHE A 57 -6.77 -17.00 -5.98
C PHE A 57 -7.12 -18.41 -5.54
N GLU A 58 -7.67 -18.52 -4.34
CA GLU A 58 -8.00 -19.79 -3.69
C GLU A 58 -9.51 -20.00 -3.70
N ASP A 59 -9.95 -21.05 -4.39
CA ASP A 59 -11.34 -21.50 -4.38
C ASP A 59 -11.71 -22.07 -3.01
N SER A 60 -13.00 -22.07 -2.67
CA SER A 60 -13.48 -22.63 -1.41
C SER A 60 -14.75 -23.45 -1.61
N GLY A 61 -14.61 -24.78 -1.51
CA GLY A 61 -15.70 -25.71 -1.77
C GLY A 61 -16.20 -25.56 -3.19
N THR A 62 -17.48 -25.20 -3.35
CA THR A 62 -18.11 -24.95 -4.65
C THR A 62 -17.97 -23.51 -5.13
N MET A 63 -17.35 -22.61 -4.35
CA MET A 63 -17.14 -21.21 -4.73
C MET A 63 -15.82 -21.08 -5.48
N VAL A 64 -15.92 -20.79 -6.77
CA VAL A 64 -14.77 -20.74 -7.69
C VAL A 64 -14.53 -19.31 -8.18
N TRP A 65 -13.26 -18.91 -8.25
CA TRP A 65 -12.86 -17.65 -8.86
C TRP A 65 -12.97 -17.70 -10.38
N SER A 66 -13.99 -17.04 -10.92
CA SER A 66 -14.08 -16.79 -12.35
C SER A 66 -12.98 -15.82 -12.83
N ALA A 67 -12.62 -15.88 -14.12
CA ALA A 67 -11.67 -14.92 -14.71
C ALA A 67 -12.13 -13.45 -14.56
N PHE A 68 -13.45 -13.23 -14.62
CA PHE A 68 -14.06 -11.94 -14.37
C PHE A 68 -13.82 -11.47 -12.92
N ASP A 69 -14.08 -12.33 -11.93
CA ASP A 69 -13.90 -12.00 -10.52
C ASP A 69 -12.43 -11.70 -10.19
N LYS A 70 -11.48 -12.47 -10.75
CA LYS A 70 -10.05 -12.23 -10.56
C LYS A 70 -9.64 -10.85 -11.08
N THR A 71 -10.11 -10.51 -12.28
CA THR A 71 -9.88 -9.19 -12.89
C THR A 71 -10.53 -8.08 -12.08
N LYS A 72 -11.74 -8.31 -11.56
CA LYS A 72 -12.44 -7.36 -10.71
C LYS A 72 -11.68 -7.12 -9.41
N PHE A 73 -11.20 -8.19 -8.77
CA PHE A 73 -10.46 -8.11 -7.51
C PHE A 73 -9.24 -7.19 -7.60
N VAL A 74 -8.38 -7.38 -8.61
CA VAL A 74 -7.17 -6.56 -8.75
C VAL A 74 -7.49 -5.09 -9.05
N LYS A 75 -8.56 -4.83 -9.82
CA LYS A 75 -9.04 -3.46 -10.06
C LYS A 75 -9.59 -2.80 -8.79
N ASP A 76 -10.37 -3.55 -8.01
CA ASP A 76 -10.91 -3.08 -6.74
C ASP A 76 -9.80 -2.84 -5.71
N PHE A 77 -8.76 -3.67 -5.70
CA PHE A 77 -7.54 -3.48 -4.90
C PHE A 77 -6.90 -2.15 -5.23
N GLU A 78 -6.52 -1.95 -6.50
CA GLU A 78 -5.86 -0.72 -6.94
C GLU A 78 -6.71 0.51 -6.65
N SER A 79 -8.01 0.45 -6.95
CA SER A 79 -8.94 1.56 -6.70
C SER A 79 -9.09 1.87 -5.21
N SER A 80 -9.25 0.84 -4.37
CA SER A 80 -9.43 1.00 -2.92
C SER A 80 -8.19 1.60 -2.27
N VAL A 81 -7.01 1.07 -2.60
CA VAL A 81 -5.73 1.59 -2.10
C VAL A 81 -5.51 3.03 -2.57
N ASN A 82 -5.66 3.31 -3.86
CA ASN A 82 -5.46 4.66 -4.38
C ASN A 82 -6.46 5.66 -3.80
N SER A 83 -7.70 5.26 -3.53
CA SER A 83 -8.71 6.14 -2.93
C SER A 83 -8.36 6.63 -1.52
N LYS A 84 -7.48 5.91 -0.79
CA LYS A 84 -7.10 6.23 0.59
C LYS A 84 -5.66 6.67 0.73
N TRP A 85 -4.73 5.86 0.24
CA TRP A 85 -3.30 6.08 0.41
C TRP A 85 -2.74 7.08 -0.61
N GLY A 86 -3.21 6.98 -1.85
CA GLY A 86 -2.70 7.69 -3.02
C GLY A 86 -3.55 8.86 -3.50
N ASN A 87 -3.97 8.79 -4.77
CA ASN A 87 -4.78 9.80 -5.48
C ASN A 87 -4.14 11.21 -5.53
N LYS A 88 -2.84 11.29 -5.83
CA LYS A 88 -2.08 12.54 -5.85
C LYS A 88 -2.27 13.36 -4.59
N ARG A 89 -2.34 12.70 -3.43
CA ARG A 89 -2.30 13.37 -2.13
C ARG A 89 -0.99 14.17 -2.04
N VAL A 90 -1.07 15.40 -1.55
CA VAL A 90 0.12 16.25 -1.38
C VAL A 90 0.93 15.69 -0.21
N LEU A 91 2.11 15.18 -0.52
CA LEU A 91 3.04 14.64 0.47
C LEU A 91 3.93 15.74 1.06
N LYS A 92 4.44 16.65 0.22
CA LYS A 92 5.31 17.75 0.64
C LYS A 92 5.10 18.99 -0.23
N LYS A 93 5.17 20.18 0.38
CA LYS A 93 5.31 21.44 -0.35
C LYS A 93 6.78 21.81 -0.43
N LEU A 94 7.22 22.22 -1.61
CA LEU A 94 8.58 22.65 -1.90
C LEU A 94 8.62 24.17 -2.06
N SER A 95 9.82 24.72 -2.24
CA SER A 95 10.00 26.14 -2.56
C SER A 95 9.23 26.54 -3.84
N LYS A 96 8.90 27.83 -3.94
CA LYS A 96 8.21 28.42 -5.11
C LYS A 96 6.87 27.77 -5.45
N GLY A 97 6.20 27.18 -4.46
CA GLY A 97 4.85 26.60 -4.62
C GLY A 97 4.81 25.23 -5.30
N LYS A 98 5.97 24.63 -5.60
CA LYS A 98 6.02 23.25 -6.11
C LYS A 98 5.55 22.27 -5.04
N LYS A 99 5.09 21.11 -5.48
CA LYS A 99 4.52 20.07 -4.63
C LYS A 99 5.12 18.72 -5.03
N VAL A 100 5.29 17.88 -4.03
CA VAL A 100 5.50 16.44 -4.19
C VAL A 100 4.18 15.76 -3.89
N PHE A 101 3.65 15.05 -4.87
CA PHE A 101 2.49 14.19 -4.75
C PHE A 101 2.93 12.75 -4.47
N ILE A 102 2.06 11.95 -3.87
CA ILE A 102 2.25 10.50 -3.79
C ILE A 102 1.28 9.77 -4.71
N ASP A 103 1.77 8.72 -5.37
CA ASP A 103 1.00 7.86 -6.26
C ASP A 103 1.41 6.40 -6.02
N PHE A 104 0.44 5.51 -5.81
CA PHE A 104 0.70 4.08 -5.65
C PHE A 104 0.38 3.38 -6.97
N ARG A 105 1.33 2.57 -7.46
CA ARG A 105 1.21 1.90 -8.75
C ARG A 105 1.50 0.42 -8.59
N PHE A 106 0.80 -0.39 -9.36
CA PHE A 106 0.81 -1.83 -9.19
C PHE A 106 1.04 -2.54 -10.51
N GLU A 107 1.79 -3.62 -10.46
CA GLU A 107 1.78 -4.67 -11.47
C GLU A 107 1.28 -5.96 -10.84
N PHE A 108 0.14 -6.47 -11.31
CA PHE A 108 -0.45 -7.70 -10.79
C PHE A 108 -0.10 -8.90 -11.67
N ILE A 109 0.45 -9.93 -11.05
CA ILE A 109 0.68 -11.23 -11.66
C ILE A 109 -0.42 -12.17 -11.16
N THR A 110 -1.36 -12.54 -12.02
CA THR A 110 -2.53 -13.36 -11.65
C THR A 110 -2.51 -14.77 -12.28
N THR A 111 -1.45 -15.07 -13.04
CA THR A 111 -1.27 -16.33 -13.75
C THR A 111 0.19 -16.76 -13.68
N GLY A 112 0.41 -18.06 -13.48
CA GLY A 112 1.76 -18.61 -13.34
C GLY A 112 2.37 -18.36 -11.96
N TRP A 113 3.62 -18.79 -11.82
CA TRP A 113 4.44 -18.58 -10.65
C TRP A 113 5.42 -17.44 -10.91
N SER A 114 5.64 -16.58 -9.91
CA SER A 114 6.65 -15.53 -9.95
C SER A 114 7.61 -15.69 -8.76
N ILE A 115 8.80 -15.12 -8.91
CA ILE A 115 9.83 -14.98 -7.86
C ILE A 115 10.41 -13.56 -7.85
N THR A 116 9.70 -12.62 -8.47
CA THR A 116 10.15 -11.22 -8.70
C THR A 116 9.15 -10.20 -8.18
N GLU A 117 8.10 -10.68 -7.53
CA GLU A 117 7.09 -9.92 -6.82
C GLU A 117 7.64 -9.45 -5.48
N HIS A 118 7.18 -8.28 -5.05
CA HIS A 118 7.45 -7.80 -3.70
C HIS A 118 6.54 -8.48 -2.68
N TRP A 119 5.33 -8.92 -3.12
CA TRP A 119 4.33 -9.54 -2.26
C TRP A 119 3.57 -10.67 -2.97
N GLU A 120 3.39 -11.77 -2.25
CA GLU A 120 2.48 -12.86 -2.60
C GLU A 120 1.16 -12.70 -1.81
N VAL A 121 0.07 -12.43 -2.52
CA VAL A 121 -1.27 -12.21 -1.95
C VAL A 121 -2.14 -13.42 -2.21
N HIS A 122 -2.48 -14.14 -1.15
CA HIS A 122 -3.45 -15.24 -1.18
C HIS A 122 -4.86 -14.70 -0.92
N VAL A 123 -5.79 -15.01 -1.81
CA VAL A 123 -7.17 -14.51 -1.71
C VAL A 123 -8.15 -15.68 -1.67
N LYS A 124 -8.70 -15.93 -0.49
CA LYS A 124 -9.71 -16.95 -0.29
C LYS A 124 -11.09 -16.48 -0.76
N LYS A 125 -11.74 -17.25 -1.63
CA LYS A 125 -13.15 -17.01 -1.97
C LYS A 125 -14.02 -17.37 -0.76
N ILE A 126 -14.82 -16.42 -0.28
CA ILE A 126 -15.78 -16.67 0.79
C ILE A 126 -17.19 -16.21 0.40
N LYS A 127 -18.18 -16.67 1.15
CA LYS A 127 -19.56 -16.24 0.96
C LYS A 127 -19.68 -14.75 1.31
N LYS A 128 -20.46 -14.01 0.53
CA LYS A 128 -20.77 -12.62 0.82
C LYS A 128 -21.28 -12.42 2.26
N GLY A 129 -20.72 -11.45 2.97
CA GLY A 129 -21.02 -11.15 4.37
C GLY A 129 -20.41 -12.13 5.38
N ALA A 130 -19.66 -13.16 4.94
CA ALA A 130 -18.82 -13.94 5.83
C ALA A 130 -17.54 -13.17 6.17
N PHE A 131 -16.77 -13.69 7.11
CA PHE A 131 -15.52 -13.11 7.56
C PHE A 131 -14.44 -14.20 7.64
N SER A 132 -13.27 -13.91 7.09
CA SER A 132 -12.03 -14.61 7.39
C SER A 132 -11.03 -13.58 7.90
N THR A 133 -10.15 -13.97 8.82
CA THR A 133 -9.12 -13.05 9.30
C THR A 133 -8.08 -12.81 8.22
N SER A 134 -7.90 -11.55 7.84
CA SER A 134 -6.82 -11.09 6.96
C SER A 134 -5.55 -10.82 7.74
N SER A 135 -4.39 -10.93 7.07
CA SER A 135 -3.09 -10.77 7.73
C SER A 135 -1.98 -10.47 6.75
N VAL A 136 -1.00 -9.67 7.17
CA VAL A 136 0.29 -9.51 6.48
C VAL A 136 1.42 -10.11 7.30
N ASN A 137 2.21 -10.99 6.68
CA ASN A 137 3.48 -11.46 7.21
C ASN A 137 4.64 -10.77 6.48
N PRO A 138 5.30 -9.78 7.13
CA PRO A 138 6.37 -9.01 6.52
C PRO A 138 7.69 -9.78 6.39
N ILE A 139 7.86 -10.92 7.07
CA ILE A 139 9.08 -11.72 7.00
C ILE A 139 9.07 -12.57 5.74
N THR A 140 7.90 -13.07 5.34
CA THR A 140 7.75 -13.96 4.19
C THR A 140 7.10 -13.26 2.99
N SER A 141 6.94 -11.93 3.05
CA SER A 141 6.23 -11.12 2.05
C SER A 141 4.88 -11.71 1.62
N ARG A 142 4.15 -12.29 2.57
CA ARG A 142 2.88 -12.97 2.32
C ARG A 142 1.72 -12.17 2.88
N VAL A 143 0.66 -12.02 2.10
CA VAL A 143 -0.60 -11.42 2.52
C VAL A 143 -1.70 -12.46 2.37
N ASN A 144 -2.55 -12.61 3.38
CA ASN A 144 -3.77 -13.40 3.28
C ASN A 144 -4.96 -12.45 3.35
N LEU A 145 -5.82 -12.54 2.34
CA LEU A 145 -7.05 -11.78 2.18
C LEU A 145 -8.21 -12.71 1.88
N ASP A 146 -9.42 -12.18 1.94
CA ASP A 146 -10.63 -12.81 1.44
C ASP A 146 -11.40 -11.92 0.45
N SER A 147 -12.40 -12.49 -0.20
CA SER A 147 -13.20 -11.78 -1.20
C SER A 147 -14.08 -10.66 -0.63
N GLU A 148 -14.25 -10.55 0.68
CA GLU A 148 -15.03 -9.53 1.38
C GLU A 148 -14.15 -8.44 2.03
N ASP A 149 -12.83 -8.45 1.85
CA ASP A 149 -11.92 -7.42 2.39
C ASP A 149 -12.17 -5.99 1.86
N PHE A 150 -12.97 -5.86 0.80
CA PHE A 150 -13.47 -4.58 0.27
C PHE A 150 -14.72 -4.07 1.00
N THR A 151 -15.36 -4.91 1.82
CA THR A 151 -16.55 -4.57 2.58
C THR A 151 -16.15 -3.81 3.85
N THR A 152 -16.79 -2.68 4.08
CA THR A 152 -16.57 -1.90 5.30
C THR A 152 -17.16 -2.63 6.51
N VAL A 153 -16.34 -2.88 7.52
CA VAL A 153 -16.77 -3.44 8.80
C VAL A 153 -16.66 -2.38 9.91
N MET A 154 -17.52 -2.48 10.92
CA MET A 154 -17.40 -1.68 12.14
C MET A 154 -16.26 -2.24 12.99
N LYS A 155 -15.37 -1.37 13.45
CA LYS A 155 -14.26 -1.67 14.35
C LYS A 155 -14.51 -1.04 15.72
N ASN A 156 -13.69 -1.42 16.69
CA ASN A 156 -13.71 -0.83 18.03
C ASN A 156 -13.60 0.70 17.96
N GLY A 157 -14.25 1.39 18.90
CA GLY A 157 -14.30 2.86 18.92
C GLY A 157 -15.20 3.48 17.84
N GLY A 158 -16.04 2.68 17.16
CA GLY A 158 -17.01 3.16 16.17
C GLY A 158 -16.40 3.45 14.79
N GLY A 159 -15.13 3.10 14.59
CA GLY A 159 -14.45 3.20 13.31
C GLY A 159 -15.09 2.30 12.24
N LYS A 160 -14.97 2.71 10.98
CA LYS A 160 -15.41 1.94 9.81
C LYS A 160 -14.22 1.74 8.91
N GLN A 161 -13.93 0.48 8.58
CA GLN A 161 -12.71 0.14 7.84
C GLN A 161 -12.91 -1.07 6.94
N ARG A 162 -12.32 -1.00 5.74
CA ARG A 162 -12.11 -2.14 4.84
C ARG A 162 -10.76 -2.78 5.16
N GLY A 163 -10.72 -4.11 5.24
CA GLY A 163 -9.50 -4.86 5.54
C GLY A 163 -8.39 -4.52 4.56
N ILE A 164 -8.70 -4.48 3.26
CA ILE A 164 -7.70 -4.27 2.21
C ILE A 164 -6.86 -3.00 2.36
N VAL A 165 -7.46 -1.90 2.80
CA VAL A 165 -6.72 -0.63 2.95
C VAL A 165 -5.90 -0.58 4.23
N HIS A 166 -6.26 -1.38 5.23
CA HIS A 166 -5.49 -1.57 6.46
C HIS A 166 -4.29 -2.48 6.21
N GLU A 167 -4.52 -3.66 5.62
CA GLU A 167 -3.47 -4.62 5.28
C GLU A 167 -2.43 -4.00 4.32
N PHE A 168 -2.87 -3.15 3.39
CA PHE A 168 -1.95 -2.41 2.55
C PHE A 168 -0.97 -1.54 3.36
N GLY A 169 -1.40 -0.98 4.49
CA GLY A 169 -0.50 -0.24 5.38
C GLY A 169 0.60 -1.13 5.98
N HIS A 170 0.29 -2.37 6.31
CA HIS A 170 1.29 -3.35 6.73
C HIS A 170 2.24 -3.74 5.60
N MET A 171 1.76 -3.80 4.35
CA MET A 171 2.65 -3.99 3.18
C MET A 171 3.65 -2.84 3.02
N LEU A 172 3.31 -1.64 3.49
CA LEU A 172 4.24 -0.51 3.58
C LEU A 172 5.16 -0.57 4.80
N GLY A 173 4.98 -1.53 5.71
CA GLY A 173 5.73 -1.68 6.96
C GLY A 173 5.18 -0.95 8.16
N LEU A 174 3.96 -0.44 8.10
CA LEU A 174 3.35 0.21 9.24
C LEU A 174 2.84 -0.85 10.24
N PRO A 175 3.10 -0.68 11.55
CA PRO A 175 2.52 -1.56 12.57
C PRO A 175 1.07 -1.19 12.88
N ASP A 176 0.35 -2.11 13.52
CA ASP A 176 -0.93 -1.82 14.16
C ASP A 176 -0.80 -0.71 15.21
N GLU A 177 -1.82 0.14 15.27
CA GLU A 177 -1.91 1.25 16.21
C GLU A 177 -2.96 1.03 17.30
N TYR A 178 -3.71 -0.08 17.30
CA TYR A 178 -4.70 -0.39 18.33
C TYR A 178 -4.13 -1.17 19.53
N LYS A 179 -2.83 -1.50 19.52
CA LYS A 179 -2.19 -2.26 20.61
C LYS A 179 -2.17 -1.42 21.89
N GLU A 180 -2.57 -2.04 23.00
CA GLU A 180 -2.62 -1.40 24.32
C GLU A 180 -1.24 -0.86 24.73
N GLY A 181 -1.22 0.36 25.26
CA GLY A 181 0.01 1.01 25.71
C GLY A 181 0.83 1.65 24.59
N THR A 182 0.38 1.57 23.32
CA THR A 182 1.04 2.29 22.22
C THR A 182 0.55 3.75 22.13
N PRO A 183 1.35 4.68 21.58
CA PRO A 183 0.99 6.11 21.51
C PRO A 183 -0.29 6.42 20.74
N HIS A 184 -0.82 5.48 19.95
CA HIS A 184 -1.91 5.69 19.01
C HIS A 184 -3.11 4.76 19.25
N GLU A 185 -3.13 4.05 20.38
CA GLU A 185 -4.18 3.10 20.78
C GLU A 185 -5.59 3.68 20.63
N LYS A 186 -5.75 4.96 20.97
CA LYS A 186 -7.04 5.67 20.98
C LYS A 186 -7.34 6.48 19.72
N ASP A 187 -6.45 6.48 18.71
CA ASP A 187 -6.71 7.14 17.42
C ASP A 187 -7.55 6.22 16.53
N PHE A 188 -8.79 5.93 16.95
CA PHE A 188 -9.70 4.98 16.27
C PHE A 188 -10.04 5.38 14.82
N ASN A 189 -9.81 6.62 14.44
CA ASN A 189 -10.00 7.10 13.08
C ASN A 189 -8.83 6.74 12.14
N SER A 190 -7.67 6.40 12.70
CA SER A 190 -6.47 6.04 11.95
C SER A 190 -6.67 4.78 11.12
N ILE A 191 -6.09 4.77 9.92
CA ILE A 191 -6.10 3.61 9.03
C ILE A 191 -5.34 2.40 9.60
N MET A 192 -4.34 2.62 10.44
CA MET A 192 -3.61 1.54 11.12
C MET A 192 -4.25 1.16 12.47
N ASN A 193 -5.40 1.76 12.80
CA ASN A 193 -6.26 1.40 13.93
C ASN A 193 -7.59 0.88 13.35
N GLY A 194 -8.75 1.38 13.79
CA GLY A 194 -10.08 0.94 13.33
C GLY A 194 -10.75 1.78 12.24
N GLY A 195 -10.07 2.79 11.68
CA GLY A 195 -10.65 3.73 10.72
C GLY A 195 -10.01 3.64 9.33
N GLU A 196 -10.24 4.65 8.48
CA GLU A 196 -9.60 4.75 7.16
C GLU A 196 -8.94 6.11 6.92
N GLN A 197 -8.56 6.85 7.97
CA GLN A 197 -7.84 8.11 7.81
C GLN A 197 -6.33 7.88 7.78
N ILE A 198 -5.69 8.30 6.70
CA ILE A 198 -4.22 8.43 6.64
C ILE A 198 -3.81 9.59 7.55
N LYS A 199 -2.78 9.35 8.37
CA LYS A 199 -2.15 10.35 9.24
C LYS A 199 -0.74 10.61 8.73
N LYS A 200 -0.20 11.80 8.98
CA LYS A 200 1.14 12.21 8.50
C LYS A 200 2.25 11.22 8.88
N ARG A 201 2.14 10.58 10.05
CA ARG A 201 3.12 9.60 10.53
C ARG A 201 3.22 8.35 9.65
N HIS A 202 2.15 7.99 8.94
CA HIS A 202 2.13 6.84 8.03
C HIS A 202 3.02 7.04 6.80
N ASP A 203 3.35 8.29 6.48
CA ASP A 203 4.21 8.62 5.35
C ASP A 203 5.71 8.42 5.67
N ALA A 204 6.06 8.19 6.94
CA ALA A 204 7.45 8.12 7.40
C ALA A 204 8.29 7.04 6.69
N VAL A 205 7.63 5.94 6.27
CA VAL A 205 8.27 4.76 5.64
C VAL A 205 8.94 5.06 4.29
N TYR A 206 8.52 6.10 3.57
CA TYR A 206 9.17 6.54 2.32
C TYR A 206 9.65 8.00 2.37
N LEU A 207 9.24 8.78 3.36
CA LEU A 207 9.68 10.18 3.51
C LEU A 207 11.19 10.30 3.70
N LYS A 208 11.82 9.39 4.45
CA LYS A 208 13.29 9.42 4.65
C LYS A 208 14.04 9.33 3.33
N TRP A 209 13.60 8.43 2.44
CA TRP A 209 14.17 8.30 1.10
C TRP A 209 13.94 9.56 0.26
N LEU A 210 12.71 10.09 0.27
CA LEU A 210 12.36 11.29 -0.47
C LEU A 210 13.23 12.47 -0.05
N GLU A 211 13.39 12.72 1.25
CA GLU A 211 14.16 13.87 1.75
C GLU A 211 15.65 13.78 1.40
N LYS A 212 16.25 12.59 1.56
CA LYS A 212 17.62 12.32 1.12
C LYS A 212 17.78 12.57 -0.39
N THR A 213 16.81 12.13 -1.17
CA THR A 213 16.82 12.28 -2.63
C THR A 213 16.67 13.74 -3.06
N LEU A 214 15.71 14.47 -2.51
CA LEU A 214 15.53 15.91 -2.79
C LEU A 214 16.79 16.70 -2.46
N SER A 215 17.43 16.41 -1.31
CA SER A 215 18.69 17.03 -0.92
C SER A 215 19.81 16.73 -1.90
N LYS A 216 20.00 15.46 -2.29
CA LYS A 216 21.03 15.04 -3.27
C LYS A 216 20.85 15.71 -4.63
N GLN A 217 19.59 15.87 -5.06
CA GLN A 217 19.24 16.50 -6.33
C GLN A 217 19.15 18.03 -6.23
N GLN A 218 19.44 18.61 -5.06
CA GLN A 218 19.38 20.06 -4.77
C GLN A 218 18.00 20.67 -5.07
N ILE A 219 16.94 19.88 -4.88
CA ILE A 219 15.54 20.30 -5.05
C ILE A 219 15.05 20.83 -3.69
N LYS A 220 14.68 22.11 -3.65
CA LYS A 220 14.16 22.81 -2.47
C LYS A 220 12.68 23.08 -2.59
#